data_AF-A0AAR5PD56-F1
#
_entry.id   AF-A0AAR5PD56-F1
#
_cell.length_a   1.000
_cell.length_b   1.000
_cell.length_c   1.000
_cell.angle_alpha   90.00
_cell.angle_beta   90.00
_cell.angle_gamma   90.00
#
_symmetry.space_group_name_H-M   'P 1'
#
loop_
_entity.id
_entity.type
_entity.pdbx_description
1 polymer ?
#
loop_
_entity_poly.entity_id
_entity_poly.type
_entity_poly.pdbx_seq_one_letter_code
_entity_poly.pdbx_strand_id
1 'polypeptide(L)'
;TFLCDGKPLIKCLSENKLHKIQKIMLELQCRIYNGTSIDQQLKNFHQYTVFIGLILEDLSKECSFLMFFLRDSVHFLVNLLNNRIGNEGLKLCKSVLRFMMTFLCRVLQGCAGEFKKFFVFTANSLKNIGMENDNLSPICVEILEFLIIDNEEHFQDVASKLDAFPLTAKFINLQQKQCVDRTVSLEDEIRAFLDYNDLTIRQDSLVHLKKLLGKEKEQLRHLYDELSKVRGFSEDCEQSLLHRLTTMLIKISCQRSEISNEALKCLGELGPANLTTIVLEPEKRVLNIKCTPFELLTGHVVSMLAQSIIDPDIKVVRAASEALHEVLGFKEGKQVVGSSEDFGYGPIEASFIRPFLNRAKSGASQVRMAEDKVRELVNHESTWCATGISGNQWVTSLVLALLSSFEHGCYLKKLIDLCSVKAKFCENLLPLLIYLILYLDNDFVTCVLSKRINEFFNQHWICTVSTPTKDDAIVVNKKSVKCLLDVINFIRQQPSLPNKFEELKLDYLKIAKAAAFCSAHFSALLYAELWCREKMVHMETQRKAPKNRAAFENEHTFLDQILENVSEEERITFQQIMQNVSLITFAGGLPCRENFKIIEKL
;
A
#
# COMPACT_ATOMS: atom_id res chain seq x y z
N THR A 1 21.85 -12.59 -36.19
CA THR A 1 22.21 -12.75 -34.77
C THR A 1 23.26 -11.72 -34.40
N PHE A 2 23.02 -10.87 -33.40
CA PHE A 2 24.06 -9.94 -32.92
C PHE A 2 25.08 -10.76 -32.12
N LEU A 3 26.34 -10.77 -32.56
CA LEU A 3 27.41 -11.53 -31.90
C LEU A 3 28.35 -10.57 -31.14
N CYS A 4 28.79 -10.99 -29.95
CA CYS A 4 29.86 -10.39 -29.17
C CYS A 4 30.90 -11.49 -28.92
N ASP A 5 32.13 -11.31 -29.38
CA ASP A 5 33.22 -12.30 -29.26
C ASP A 5 32.82 -13.72 -29.73
N GLY A 6 32.05 -13.82 -30.81
CA GLY A 6 31.59 -15.10 -31.37
C GLY A 6 30.43 -15.77 -30.64
N LYS A 7 29.91 -15.19 -29.55
CA LYS A 7 28.71 -15.65 -28.84
C LYS A 7 27.52 -14.71 -29.08
N PRO A 8 26.26 -15.18 -28.98
CA PRO A 8 25.09 -14.30 -28.99
C PRO A 8 25.24 -13.17 -27.95
N LEU A 9 24.93 -11.93 -28.35
CA LEU A 9 25.05 -10.74 -27.50
C LEU A 9 24.26 -10.92 -26.19
N ILE A 10 23.07 -11.50 -26.26
CA ILE A 10 22.22 -11.76 -25.09
C ILE A 10 22.91 -12.72 -24.12
N LYS A 11 23.51 -13.80 -24.61
CA LYS A 11 24.32 -14.72 -23.79
C LYS A 11 25.48 -14.02 -23.06
N CYS A 12 26.18 -13.10 -23.74
CA CYS A 12 27.24 -12.30 -23.10
C CYS A 12 26.69 -11.34 -22.03
N LEU A 13 25.52 -10.74 -22.28
CA LEU A 13 24.87 -9.83 -21.34
C LEU A 13 24.25 -10.57 -20.15
N SER A 14 23.72 -11.77 -20.34
CA SER A 14 23.08 -12.58 -19.29
C SER A 14 24.11 -13.14 -18.30
N GLU A 15 25.31 -13.48 -18.78
CA GLU A 15 26.40 -13.98 -17.94
C GLU A 15 27.00 -12.87 -17.04
N ASN A 16 27.19 -11.65 -17.56
CA ASN A 16 28.01 -10.63 -16.89
C ASN A 16 27.33 -9.28 -16.63
N LYS A 17 26.23 -8.93 -17.32
CA LYS A 17 25.70 -7.55 -17.36
C LYS A 17 24.17 -7.49 -17.37
N LEU A 18 23.50 -8.20 -16.46
CA LEU A 18 22.03 -8.21 -16.32
C LEU A 18 21.40 -6.81 -16.20
N HIS A 19 22.05 -5.90 -15.48
CA HIS A 19 21.59 -4.50 -15.34
C HIS A 19 21.48 -3.78 -16.70
N LYS A 20 22.28 -4.15 -17.71
CA LYS A 20 22.18 -3.56 -19.05
C LYS A 20 20.96 -4.07 -19.80
N ILE A 21 20.61 -5.35 -19.65
CA ILE A 21 19.39 -5.91 -20.24
C ILE A 21 18.18 -5.15 -19.70
N GLN A 22 18.09 -5.00 -18.37
CA GLN A 22 17.02 -4.25 -17.74
C GLN A 22 16.95 -2.78 -18.23
N LYS A 23 18.09 -2.08 -18.31
CA LYS A 23 18.11 -0.69 -18.81
C LYS A 23 17.68 -0.57 -20.27
N ILE A 24 18.07 -1.51 -21.13
CA ILE A 24 17.66 -1.53 -22.53
C ILE A 24 16.15 -1.77 -22.63
N MET A 25 15.61 -2.75 -21.88
CA MET A 25 14.16 -3.01 -21.83
C MET A 25 13.40 -1.76 -21.42
N LEU A 26 13.79 -1.14 -20.30
CA LEU A 26 13.15 0.06 -19.77
C LEU A 26 13.17 1.22 -20.78
N GLU A 27 14.29 1.45 -21.45
CA GLU A 27 14.41 2.53 -22.43
C GLU A 27 13.53 2.29 -23.66
N LEU A 28 13.46 1.05 -24.15
CA LEU A 28 12.54 0.68 -25.24
C LEU A 28 11.07 0.84 -24.84
N GLN A 29 10.70 0.41 -23.63
CA GLN A 29 9.37 0.60 -23.07
C GLN A 29 9.00 2.09 -23.00
N CYS A 30 9.91 2.93 -22.49
CA CYS A 30 9.70 4.37 -22.39
C CYS A 30 9.54 5.04 -23.77
N ARG A 31 10.32 4.62 -24.78
CA ARG A 31 10.20 5.14 -26.15
C ARG A 31 8.83 4.87 -26.75
N ILE A 32 8.20 3.74 -26.41
CA ILE A 32 6.84 3.43 -26.87
C ILE A 32 5.86 4.44 -26.27
N TYR A 33 5.93 4.70 -24.96
CA TYR A 33 5.03 5.67 -24.31
C TYR A 33 5.28 7.12 -24.75
N ASN A 34 6.53 7.50 -25.03
CA ASN A 34 6.90 8.84 -25.48
C ASN A 34 6.64 9.10 -26.97
N GLY A 35 6.22 8.09 -27.74
CA GLY A 35 5.90 8.26 -29.16
C GLY A 35 4.68 9.16 -29.34
N THR A 36 4.82 10.24 -30.11
CA THR A 36 3.76 11.23 -30.36
C THR A 36 2.72 10.75 -31.37
N SER A 37 3.11 9.89 -32.32
CA SER A 37 2.24 9.30 -33.34
C SER A 37 2.16 7.78 -33.22
N ILE A 38 1.05 7.19 -33.68
CA ILE A 38 0.84 5.73 -33.66
C ILE A 38 1.94 5.01 -34.46
N ASP A 39 2.36 5.54 -35.62
CA ASP A 39 3.41 4.91 -36.43
C ASP A 39 4.76 4.89 -35.71
N GLN A 40 5.09 5.95 -34.98
CA GLN A 40 6.30 5.98 -34.17
C GLN A 40 6.21 5.02 -32.98
N GLN A 41 5.04 4.92 -32.35
CA GLN A 41 4.80 3.93 -31.30
C GLN A 41 4.93 2.49 -31.84
N LEU A 42 4.39 2.20 -33.02
CA LEU A 42 4.52 0.90 -33.69
C LEU A 42 5.98 0.58 -34.04
N LYS A 43 6.73 1.56 -34.54
CA LYS A 43 8.17 1.41 -34.81
C LYS A 43 8.95 1.10 -33.54
N ASN A 44 8.71 1.84 -32.46
CA ASN A 44 9.35 1.62 -31.17
C ASN A 44 8.94 0.28 -30.57
N PHE A 45 7.67 -0.12 -30.74
CA PHE A 45 7.19 -1.43 -30.32
C PHE A 45 7.86 -2.55 -31.10
N HIS A 46 8.05 -2.40 -32.41
CA HIS A 46 8.80 -3.38 -33.21
C HIS A 46 10.26 -3.53 -32.73
N GLN A 47 10.93 -2.44 -32.36
CA GLN A 47 12.27 -2.52 -31.77
C GLN A 47 12.26 -3.30 -30.45
N TYR A 48 11.24 -3.07 -29.62
CA TYR A 48 11.02 -3.84 -28.40
C TYR A 48 10.80 -5.32 -28.70
N THR A 49 9.91 -5.68 -29.63
CA THR A 49 9.62 -7.09 -29.94
C THR A 49 10.84 -7.85 -30.48
N VAL A 50 11.67 -7.19 -31.30
CA VAL A 50 12.94 -7.78 -31.78
C VAL A 50 13.89 -8.04 -30.61
N PHE A 51 14.06 -7.07 -29.71
CA PHE A 51 14.94 -7.24 -28.55
C PHE A 51 14.47 -8.36 -27.61
N ILE A 52 13.17 -8.40 -27.31
CA ILE A 52 12.57 -9.48 -26.51
C ILE A 52 12.69 -10.83 -27.24
N GLY A 53 12.52 -10.85 -28.57
CA GLY A 53 12.72 -12.04 -29.40
C GLY A 53 14.11 -12.65 -29.26
N LEU A 54 15.17 -11.80 -29.22
CA LEU A 54 16.54 -12.24 -28.97
C LEU A 54 16.73 -12.80 -27.57
N ILE A 55 16.03 -12.26 -26.56
CA ILE A 55 16.08 -12.81 -25.20
C ILE A 55 15.41 -14.18 -25.14
N LEU A 56 14.28 -14.35 -25.84
CA LEU A 56 13.53 -15.61 -25.88
C LEU A 56 14.32 -16.75 -26.54
N GLU A 57 15.22 -16.46 -27.49
CA GLU A 57 16.07 -17.48 -28.14
C GLU A 57 17.05 -18.15 -27.16
N ASP A 58 17.54 -17.40 -26.18
CA ASP A 58 18.51 -17.87 -25.18
C ASP A 58 17.86 -18.15 -23.81
N LEU A 59 16.52 -18.09 -23.71
CA LEU A 59 15.81 -18.20 -22.44
C LEU A 59 15.73 -19.67 -21.98
N SER A 60 16.17 -19.93 -20.76
CA SER A 60 16.08 -21.25 -20.12
C SER A 60 15.65 -21.12 -18.66
N LYS A 61 15.19 -22.22 -18.06
CA LYS A 61 14.81 -22.29 -16.64
C LYS A 61 15.96 -21.91 -15.69
N GLU A 62 17.20 -22.11 -16.12
CA GLU A 62 18.41 -21.78 -15.36
C GLU A 62 18.74 -20.28 -15.40
N CYS A 63 18.09 -19.51 -16.26
CA CYS A 63 18.32 -18.07 -16.37
C CYS A 63 17.90 -17.37 -15.08
N SER A 64 18.90 -16.83 -14.40
CA SER A 64 18.67 -16.22 -13.10
C SER A 64 17.76 -14.99 -13.06
N PHE A 65 17.54 -14.34 -14.21
CA PHE A 65 16.67 -13.18 -14.37
C PHE A 65 15.29 -13.52 -14.96
N LEU A 66 14.99 -14.81 -15.17
CA LEU A 66 13.76 -15.29 -15.82
C LEU A 66 12.50 -14.72 -15.16
N MET A 67 12.39 -14.81 -13.82
CA MET A 67 11.23 -14.33 -13.09
C MET A 67 11.01 -12.83 -13.25
N PHE A 68 12.08 -12.02 -13.20
CA PHE A 68 12.00 -10.60 -13.53
C PHE A 68 11.52 -10.39 -14.97
N PHE A 69 12.13 -11.06 -15.94
CA PHE A 69 11.83 -10.88 -17.35
C PHE A 69 10.37 -11.21 -17.70
N LEU A 70 9.87 -12.34 -17.18
CA LEU A 70 8.48 -12.74 -17.37
C LEU A 70 7.52 -11.72 -16.75
N ARG A 71 7.77 -11.34 -15.48
CA ARG A 71 6.94 -10.37 -14.77
C ARG A 71 6.88 -9.03 -15.50
N ASP A 72 8.05 -8.47 -15.80
CA ASP A 72 8.22 -7.16 -16.42
C ASP A 72 7.58 -7.13 -17.81
N SER A 73 7.86 -8.14 -18.65
CA SER A 73 7.31 -8.22 -20.01
C SER A 73 5.79 -8.34 -20.01
N VAL A 74 5.22 -9.21 -19.17
CA VAL A 74 3.77 -9.43 -19.11
C VAL A 74 3.05 -8.19 -18.60
N HIS A 75 3.50 -7.62 -17.48
CA HIS A 75 2.88 -6.42 -16.91
C HIS A 75 3.01 -5.23 -17.85
N PHE A 76 4.16 -5.04 -18.50
CA PHE A 76 4.34 -3.99 -19.49
C PHE A 76 3.36 -4.14 -20.67
N LEU A 77 3.22 -5.33 -21.25
CA LEU A 77 2.31 -5.56 -22.37
C LEU A 77 0.85 -5.30 -21.97
N VAL A 78 0.42 -5.78 -20.80
CA VAL A 78 -0.93 -5.55 -20.27
C VAL A 78 -1.16 -4.06 -19.99
N ASN A 79 -0.23 -3.39 -19.31
CA ASN A 79 -0.33 -1.95 -19.01
C ASN A 79 -0.35 -1.10 -20.29
N LEU A 80 0.39 -1.51 -21.33
CA LEU A 80 0.37 -0.85 -22.63
C LEU A 80 -1.00 -0.99 -23.32
N LEU A 81 -1.66 -2.14 -23.19
CA LEU A 81 -3.03 -2.32 -23.68
C LEU A 81 -4.00 -1.42 -22.90
N ASN A 82 -4.02 -1.53 -21.57
CA ASN A 82 -4.95 -0.78 -20.71
C ASN A 82 -4.84 0.74 -20.91
N ASN A 83 -3.64 1.29 -21.04
CA ASN A 83 -3.42 2.72 -21.27
C ASN A 83 -3.81 3.22 -22.68
N ARG A 84 -4.23 2.32 -23.59
CA ARG A 84 -4.55 2.64 -24.99
C ARG A 84 -5.96 2.21 -25.40
N ILE A 85 -6.64 1.41 -24.59
CA ILE A 85 -8.06 1.08 -24.77
C ILE A 85 -8.88 2.37 -24.68
N GLY A 86 -9.77 2.58 -25.64
CA GLY A 86 -10.61 3.80 -25.74
C GLY A 86 -10.02 4.95 -26.58
N ASN A 87 -8.74 4.90 -26.97
CA ASN A 87 -8.09 5.90 -27.83
C ASN A 87 -7.94 5.41 -29.29
N GLU A 88 -7.42 6.26 -30.19
CA GLU A 88 -7.11 5.91 -31.60
C GLU A 88 -6.04 4.79 -31.76
N GLY A 89 -5.55 4.19 -30.67
CA GLY A 89 -4.47 3.22 -30.62
C GLY A 89 -4.80 1.76 -31.00
N LEU A 90 -5.97 1.48 -31.59
CA LEU A 90 -6.43 0.10 -31.86
C LEU A 90 -5.40 -0.74 -32.65
N LYS A 91 -4.71 -0.13 -33.63
CA LYS A 91 -3.66 -0.80 -34.42
C LYS A 91 -2.48 -1.26 -33.56
N LEU A 92 -2.06 -0.43 -32.60
CA LEU A 92 -1.02 -0.78 -31.64
C LEU A 92 -1.50 -1.93 -30.74
N CYS A 93 -2.71 -1.85 -30.18
CA CYS A 93 -3.26 -2.92 -29.33
C CYS A 93 -3.32 -4.27 -30.05
N LYS A 94 -3.77 -4.31 -31.31
CA LYS A 94 -3.76 -5.54 -32.13
C LYS A 94 -2.34 -6.09 -32.31
N SER A 95 -1.37 -5.21 -32.55
CA SER A 95 0.04 -5.60 -32.70
C SER A 95 0.63 -6.15 -31.40
N VAL A 96 0.27 -5.54 -30.27
CA VAL A 96 0.68 -5.96 -28.93
C VAL A 96 0.11 -7.34 -28.59
N LEU A 97 -1.20 -7.58 -28.82
CA LEU A 97 -1.82 -8.88 -28.58
C LEU A 97 -1.22 -10.00 -29.45
N ARG A 98 -0.98 -9.74 -30.74
CA ARG A 98 -0.32 -10.70 -31.63
C ARG A 98 1.10 -11.04 -31.17
N PHE A 99 1.84 -10.03 -30.72
CA PHE A 99 3.15 -10.27 -30.12
C PHE A 99 3.03 -11.04 -28.80
N MET A 100 2.03 -10.75 -27.97
CA MET A 100 1.79 -11.47 -26.72
C MET A 100 1.54 -12.96 -26.97
N MET A 101 0.75 -13.31 -27.98
CA MET A 101 0.58 -14.71 -28.42
C MET A 101 1.93 -15.34 -28.79
N THR A 102 2.73 -14.66 -29.62
CA THR A 102 4.06 -15.14 -30.03
C THR A 102 5.02 -15.31 -28.84
N PHE A 103 4.98 -14.37 -27.89
CA PHE A 103 5.75 -14.38 -26.66
C PHE A 103 5.36 -15.59 -25.79
N LEU A 104 4.06 -15.80 -25.57
CA LEU A 104 3.54 -16.91 -24.78
C LEU A 104 3.90 -18.26 -25.41
N CYS A 105 3.71 -18.43 -26.73
CA CYS A 105 4.12 -19.65 -27.43
C CYS A 105 5.58 -20.02 -27.17
N ARG A 106 6.49 -19.04 -27.18
CA ARG A 106 7.92 -19.28 -26.91
C ARG A 106 8.21 -19.54 -25.44
N VAL A 107 7.57 -18.80 -24.54
CA VAL A 107 7.77 -18.98 -23.09
C VAL A 107 7.27 -20.35 -22.63
N LEU A 108 6.13 -20.81 -23.10
CA LEU A 108 5.53 -22.06 -22.65
C LEU A 108 6.30 -23.31 -23.11
N GLN A 109 6.99 -23.25 -24.26
CA GLN A 109 7.83 -24.34 -24.75
C GLN A 109 8.97 -24.73 -23.78
N GLY A 110 9.44 -23.81 -22.93
CA GLY A 110 10.59 -24.05 -22.05
C GLY A 110 10.40 -23.64 -20.59
N CYS A 111 9.48 -22.73 -20.27
CA CYS A 111 9.35 -22.06 -18.97
C CYS A 111 7.90 -22.00 -18.46
N ALA A 112 7.05 -22.97 -18.85
CA ALA A 112 5.63 -23.00 -18.44
C ALA A 112 5.43 -23.01 -16.92
N GLY A 113 6.28 -23.74 -16.19
CA GLY A 113 6.21 -23.83 -14.73
C GLY A 113 6.44 -22.49 -14.03
N GLU A 114 7.42 -21.73 -14.50
CA GLU A 114 7.75 -20.40 -13.99
C GLU A 114 6.68 -19.36 -14.36
N PHE A 115 6.09 -19.50 -15.55
CA PHE A 115 4.99 -18.65 -16.01
C PHE A 115 3.70 -18.84 -15.18
N LYS A 116 3.49 -19.99 -14.52
CA LYS A 116 2.30 -20.24 -13.68
C LYS A 116 2.00 -19.10 -12.70
N LYS A 117 3.03 -18.44 -12.14
CA LYS A 117 2.85 -17.31 -11.20
C LYS A 117 2.14 -16.09 -11.83
N PHE A 118 2.21 -15.93 -13.14
CA PHE A 118 1.64 -14.79 -13.88
C PHE A 118 0.38 -15.15 -14.65
N PHE A 119 0.02 -16.44 -14.68
CA PHE A 119 -1.09 -16.95 -15.48
C PHE A 119 -2.42 -16.26 -15.15
N VAL A 120 -2.81 -16.25 -13.87
CA VAL A 120 -4.12 -15.69 -13.45
C VAL A 120 -4.20 -14.20 -13.80
N PHE A 121 -3.12 -13.45 -13.56
CA PHE A 121 -3.05 -12.03 -13.90
C PHE A 121 -3.20 -11.82 -15.41
N THR A 122 -2.48 -12.61 -16.21
CA THR A 122 -2.50 -12.51 -17.66
C THR A 122 -3.89 -12.81 -18.22
N ALA A 123 -4.49 -13.92 -17.79
CA ALA A 123 -5.78 -14.38 -18.28
C ALA A 123 -6.92 -13.43 -17.88
N ASN A 124 -6.99 -13.02 -16.62
CA ASN A 124 -8.02 -12.06 -16.18
C ASN A 124 -7.86 -10.69 -16.86
N SER A 125 -6.63 -10.22 -17.08
CA SER A 125 -6.39 -8.99 -17.84
C SER A 125 -6.87 -9.10 -19.28
N LEU A 126 -6.53 -10.18 -19.99
CA LEU A 126 -6.94 -10.41 -21.37
C LEU A 126 -8.45 -10.56 -21.51
N LYS A 127 -9.09 -11.24 -20.55
CA LYS A 127 -10.54 -11.35 -20.45
C LYS A 127 -11.20 -9.98 -20.40
N ASN A 128 -10.75 -9.11 -19.49
CA ASN A 128 -11.32 -7.77 -19.33
C ASN A 128 -11.12 -6.92 -20.60
N ILE A 129 -9.93 -6.96 -21.19
CA ILE A 129 -9.65 -6.26 -22.46
C ILE A 129 -10.55 -6.76 -23.60
N GLY A 130 -10.79 -8.07 -23.67
CA GLY A 130 -11.67 -8.69 -24.66
C GLY A 130 -13.15 -8.40 -24.44
N MET A 131 -13.54 -8.04 -23.21
CA MET A 131 -14.90 -7.63 -22.86
C MET A 131 -15.15 -6.15 -23.14
N GLU A 132 -14.18 -5.29 -22.88
CA GLU A 132 -14.28 -3.85 -23.12
C GLU A 132 -14.25 -3.48 -24.61
N ASN A 133 -13.62 -4.31 -25.46
CA ASN A 133 -13.42 -4.00 -26.88
C ASN A 133 -13.69 -5.17 -27.84
N ASP A 134 -14.82 -5.09 -28.54
CA ASP A 134 -15.26 -6.08 -29.51
C ASP A 134 -14.29 -6.32 -30.67
N ASN A 135 -13.48 -5.32 -31.05
CA ASN A 135 -12.48 -5.48 -32.12
C ASN A 135 -11.22 -6.24 -31.69
N LEU A 136 -10.95 -6.26 -30.38
CA LEU A 136 -9.81 -6.97 -29.79
C LEU A 136 -10.23 -8.34 -29.25
N SER A 137 -11.51 -8.49 -28.90
CA SER A 137 -12.12 -9.70 -28.35
C SER A 137 -11.69 -11.00 -29.06
N PRO A 138 -11.69 -11.11 -30.41
CA PRO A 138 -11.32 -12.36 -31.08
C PRO A 138 -9.86 -12.77 -30.81
N ILE A 139 -8.94 -11.79 -30.76
CA ILE A 139 -7.52 -12.05 -30.50
C ILE A 139 -7.31 -12.38 -29.02
N CYS A 140 -8.03 -11.73 -28.11
CA CYS A 140 -7.98 -12.07 -26.69
C CYS A 140 -8.50 -13.49 -26.42
N VAL A 141 -9.61 -13.88 -27.06
CA VAL A 141 -10.18 -15.23 -26.94
C VAL A 141 -9.21 -16.27 -27.48
N GLU A 142 -8.59 -16.04 -28.64
CA GLU A 142 -7.57 -16.92 -29.20
C GLU A 142 -6.40 -17.15 -28.22
N ILE A 143 -5.89 -16.10 -27.60
CA ILE A 143 -4.81 -16.22 -26.59
C ILE A 143 -5.29 -16.98 -25.35
N LEU A 144 -6.53 -16.74 -24.90
CA LEU A 144 -7.10 -17.42 -23.75
C LEU A 144 -7.35 -18.91 -24.01
N GLU A 145 -7.85 -19.26 -25.19
CA GLU A 145 -8.02 -20.65 -25.62
C GLU A 145 -6.67 -21.36 -25.67
N PHE A 146 -5.64 -20.71 -26.21
CA PHE A 146 -4.27 -21.25 -26.18
C PHE A 146 -3.76 -21.47 -24.74
N LEU A 147 -3.99 -20.53 -23.82
CA LEU A 147 -3.53 -20.64 -22.44
C LEU A 147 -4.28 -21.71 -21.64
N ILE A 148 -5.59 -21.85 -21.84
CA ILE A 148 -6.48 -22.65 -20.99
C ILE A 148 -6.76 -24.04 -21.58
N ILE A 149 -6.95 -24.12 -22.90
CA ILE A 149 -7.32 -25.35 -23.60
C ILE A 149 -6.07 -26.04 -24.13
N ASP A 150 -5.27 -25.35 -24.95
CA ASP A 150 -4.12 -25.99 -25.61
C ASP A 150 -2.98 -26.33 -24.66
N ASN A 151 -2.88 -25.63 -23.52
CA ASN A 151 -1.85 -25.82 -22.49
C ASN A 151 -2.43 -26.27 -21.14
N GLU A 152 -3.57 -26.96 -21.16
CA GLU A 152 -4.27 -27.43 -19.96
C GLU A 152 -3.36 -28.20 -18.99
N GLU A 153 -2.52 -29.10 -19.51
CA GLU A 153 -1.59 -29.93 -18.71
C GLU A 153 -0.67 -29.09 -17.81
N HIS A 154 -0.35 -27.86 -18.22
CA HIS A 154 0.49 -26.95 -17.46
C HIS A 154 -0.27 -26.10 -16.45
N PHE A 155 -1.56 -25.84 -16.66
CA PHE A 155 -2.29 -24.82 -15.90
C PHE A 155 -3.56 -25.32 -15.21
N GLN A 156 -3.93 -26.60 -15.30
CA GLN A 156 -5.16 -27.14 -14.71
C GLN A 156 -5.35 -26.76 -13.22
N ASP A 157 -4.27 -26.82 -12.43
CA ASP A 157 -4.24 -26.46 -11.02
C ASP A 157 -4.53 -24.98 -10.76
N VAL A 158 -4.04 -24.09 -11.63
CA VAL A 158 -4.14 -22.63 -11.48
C VAL A 158 -5.37 -22.08 -12.22
N ALA A 159 -5.85 -22.75 -13.27
CA ALA A 159 -7.03 -22.41 -14.04
C ALA A 159 -8.30 -22.40 -13.19
N SER A 160 -8.36 -23.26 -12.17
CA SER A 160 -9.42 -23.27 -11.16
C SER A 160 -9.59 -21.91 -10.47
N LYS A 161 -8.51 -21.12 -10.33
CA LYS A 161 -8.48 -19.81 -9.66
C LYS A 161 -8.89 -18.63 -10.54
N LEU A 162 -9.16 -18.85 -11.83
CA LEU A 162 -9.60 -17.78 -12.73
C LEU A 162 -10.99 -17.27 -12.37
N ASP A 163 -11.29 -16.03 -12.73
CA ASP A 163 -12.67 -15.55 -12.61
C ASP A 163 -13.60 -16.31 -13.57
N ALA A 164 -14.88 -16.45 -13.21
CA ALA A 164 -15.85 -17.05 -14.10
C ALA A 164 -15.95 -16.27 -15.42
N PHE A 165 -15.85 -16.95 -16.57
CA PHE A 165 -16.02 -16.29 -17.86
C PHE A 165 -17.48 -15.83 -18.07
N PRO A 166 -17.73 -14.67 -18.69
CA PRO A 166 -19.07 -14.16 -18.92
C PRO A 166 -19.86 -15.06 -19.87
N LEU A 167 -21.18 -15.13 -19.65
CA LEU A 167 -22.16 -15.87 -20.44
C LEU A 167 -22.43 -15.19 -21.80
N THR A 168 -21.38 -15.02 -22.59
CA THR A 168 -21.44 -14.39 -23.91
C THR A 168 -20.98 -15.40 -24.96
N ALA A 169 -21.59 -15.37 -26.15
CA ALA A 169 -21.25 -16.27 -27.26
C ALA A 169 -19.74 -16.33 -27.57
N LYS A 170 -19.03 -15.23 -27.31
CA LYS A 170 -17.59 -15.05 -27.53
C LYS A 170 -16.70 -15.93 -26.64
N PHE A 171 -17.17 -16.34 -25.45
CA PHE A 171 -16.38 -17.07 -24.45
C PHE A 171 -16.93 -18.48 -24.14
N ILE A 172 -17.84 -19.01 -24.97
CA ILE A 172 -18.54 -20.28 -24.72
C ILE A 172 -17.58 -21.45 -24.51
N ASN A 173 -16.53 -21.58 -25.33
CA ASN A 173 -15.57 -22.69 -25.24
C ASN A 173 -14.84 -22.68 -23.88
N LEU A 174 -14.36 -21.50 -23.48
CA LEU A 174 -13.67 -21.28 -22.21
C LEU A 174 -14.59 -21.53 -21.02
N GLN A 175 -15.86 -21.16 -21.14
CA GLN A 175 -16.87 -21.42 -20.12
C GLN A 175 -17.18 -22.91 -19.97
N GLN A 176 -17.39 -23.62 -21.08
CA GLN A 176 -17.67 -25.06 -21.05
C GLN A 176 -16.55 -25.82 -20.37
N LYS A 177 -15.29 -25.46 -20.65
CA LYS A 177 -14.14 -26.05 -19.98
C LYS A 177 -14.10 -25.76 -18.48
N GLN A 178 -14.36 -24.51 -18.07
CA GLN A 178 -14.35 -24.12 -16.65
C GLN A 178 -15.50 -24.75 -15.83
N CYS A 179 -16.65 -25.02 -16.46
CA CYS A 179 -17.82 -25.58 -15.79
C CYS A 179 -17.68 -27.09 -15.48
N VAL A 180 -16.97 -27.84 -16.33
CA VAL A 180 -16.78 -29.29 -16.17
C VAL A 180 -15.88 -29.61 -14.97
N ASP A 181 -14.94 -28.73 -14.61
CA ASP A 181 -13.96 -28.96 -13.54
C ASP A 181 -14.35 -28.38 -12.17
N ARG A 182 -15.46 -27.60 -12.06
CA ARG A 182 -15.80 -26.88 -10.82
C ARG A 182 -16.87 -27.57 -9.98
N THR A 183 -16.43 -28.37 -9.00
CA THR A 183 -17.22 -28.69 -7.79
C THR A 183 -16.60 -27.97 -6.60
N VAL A 184 -16.90 -26.68 -6.45
CA VAL A 184 -16.23 -25.79 -5.48
C VAL A 184 -17.24 -25.30 -4.45
N SER A 185 -16.91 -25.38 -3.16
CA SER A 185 -17.78 -24.90 -2.07
C SER A 185 -17.83 -23.37 -2.03
N LEU A 186 -18.85 -22.77 -1.38
CA LEU A 186 -18.92 -21.32 -1.17
C LEU A 186 -17.65 -20.80 -0.47
N GLU A 187 -17.15 -21.58 0.48
CA GLU A 187 -15.98 -21.21 1.28
C GLU A 187 -14.71 -21.13 0.42
N ASP A 188 -14.54 -22.07 -0.50
CA ASP A 188 -13.38 -22.11 -1.41
C ASP A 188 -13.42 -20.99 -2.44
N GLU A 189 -14.60 -20.63 -2.93
CA GLU A 189 -14.80 -19.45 -3.81
C GLU A 189 -14.49 -18.13 -3.06
N ILE A 190 -14.89 -18.02 -1.79
CA ILE A 190 -14.53 -16.86 -0.95
C ILE A 190 -13.01 -16.80 -0.73
N ARG A 191 -12.35 -17.94 -0.44
CA ARG A 191 -10.88 -18.00 -0.31
C ARG A 191 -10.18 -17.60 -1.61
N ALA A 192 -10.61 -18.16 -2.74
CA ALA A 192 -10.05 -17.85 -4.04
C ALA A 192 -10.20 -16.35 -4.37
N PHE A 193 -11.35 -15.76 -4.05
CA PHE A 193 -11.55 -14.32 -4.16
C PHE A 193 -10.59 -13.55 -3.25
N LEU A 194 -10.41 -13.96 -2.00
CA LEU A 194 -9.58 -13.24 -1.02
C LEU A 194 -8.08 -13.34 -1.24
N ASP A 195 -7.58 -14.44 -1.81
CA ASP A 195 -6.15 -14.68 -2.01
C ASP A 195 -5.57 -13.92 -3.21
N TYR A 196 -6.45 -13.45 -4.10
CA TYR A 196 -6.06 -12.51 -5.13
C TYR A 196 -5.89 -11.12 -4.48
N ASN A 197 -4.86 -10.35 -4.85
CA ASN A 197 -4.59 -9.02 -4.25
C ASN A 197 -4.83 -7.84 -5.20
N ASP A 198 -5.01 -8.07 -6.50
CA ASP A 198 -5.24 -6.97 -7.43
C ASP A 198 -6.72 -6.54 -7.40
N LEU A 199 -6.97 -5.34 -6.91
CA LEU A 199 -8.32 -4.79 -6.72
C LEU A 199 -8.92 -4.22 -8.01
N THR A 200 -8.10 -4.04 -9.05
CA THR A 200 -8.48 -3.26 -10.25
C THR A 200 -9.24 -4.06 -11.32
N ILE A 201 -9.37 -5.38 -11.16
CA ILE A 201 -9.78 -6.32 -12.25
C ILE A 201 -11.12 -7.06 -11.97
N ARG A 202 -11.85 -6.73 -10.88
CA ARG A 202 -12.82 -7.67 -10.24
C ARG A 202 -14.33 -7.50 -10.47
N GLN A 203 -14.76 -6.76 -11.49
CA GLN A 203 -16.21 -6.51 -11.63
C GLN A 203 -17.01 -7.81 -11.82
N ASP A 204 -16.56 -8.71 -12.69
CA ASP A 204 -17.24 -9.99 -12.94
C ASP A 204 -17.17 -10.94 -11.74
N SER A 205 -16.05 -10.95 -11.00
CA SER A 205 -15.88 -11.75 -9.78
C SER A 205 -16.89 -11.34 -8.72
N LEU A 206 -17.16 -10.04 -8.58
CA LEU A 206 -18.17 -9.52 -7.65
C LEU A 206 -19.59 -9.89 -8.10
N VAL A 207 -19.90 -9.81 -9.40
CA VAL A 207 -21.21 -10.24 -9.92
C VAL A 207 -21.43 -11.74 -9.67
N HIS A 208 -20.40 -12.56 -9.89
CA HIS A 208 -20.44 -13.99 -9.58
C HIS A 208 -20.60 -14.23 -8.08
N LEU A 209 -19.76 -13.59 -7.26
CA LEU A 209 -19.82 -13.68 -5.81
C LEU A 209 -21.19 -13.29 -5.27
N LYS A 210 -21.79 -12.20 -5.77
CA LYS A 210 -23.16 -11.79 -5.41
C LYS A 210 -24.16 -12.90 -5.70
N LYS A 211 -24.14 -13.49 -6.90
CA LYS A 211 -25.05 -14.59 -7.26
C LYS A 211 -24.84 -15.80 -6.36
N LEU A 212 -23.59 -16.12 -6.04
CA LEU A 212 -23.23 -17.24 -5.17
C LEU A 212 -23.70 -17.01 -3.73
N LEU A 213 -23.45 -15.82 -3.16
CA LEU A 213 -23.94 -15.39 -1.84
C LEU A 213 -25.46 -15.33 -1.78
N GLY A 214 -26.13 -15.04 -2.91
CA GLY A 214 -27.58 -15.06 -3.03
C GLY A 214 -28.17 -16.48 -3.07
N LYS A 215 -27.47 -17.42 -3.71
CA LYS A 215 -27.92 -18.80 -3.93
C LYS A 215 -27.61 -19.73 -2.74
N GLU A 216 -26.38 -19.66 -2.21
CA GLU A 216 -25.87 -20.56 -1.17
C GLU A 216 -26.07 -19.99 0.25
N LYS A 217 -27.30 -19.55 0.57
CA LYS A 217 -27.61 -18.93 1.88
C LYS A 217 -27.38 -19.86 3.07
N GLU A 218 -27.53 -21.17 2.87
CA GLU A 218 -27.33 -22.17 3.95
C GLU A 218 -25.84 -22.34 4.30
N GLN A 219 -24.96 -22.39 3.30
CA GLN A 219 -23.51 -22.39 3.53
C GLN A 219 -23.07 -21.08 4.18
N LEU A 220 -23.66 -19.95 3.79
CA LEU A 220 -23.39 -18.66 4.41
C LEU A 220 -23.83 -18.61 5.88
N ARG A 221 -24.98 -19.20 6.24
CA ARG A 221 -25.42 -19.34 7.64
C ARG A 221 -24.44 -20.16 8.45
N HIS A 222 -23.98 -21.29 7.91
CA HIS A 222 -22.96 -22.10 8.57
C HIS A 222 -21.68 -21.31 8.87
N LEU A 223 -21.23 -20.45 7.94
CA LEU A 223 -20.07 -19.57 8.18
C LEU A 223 -20.32 -18.58 9.34
N TYR A 224 -21.53 -18.04 9.48
CA TYR A 224 -21.89 -17.17 10.62
C TYR A 224 -22.02 -17.96 11.93
N ASP A 225 -22.55 -19.18 11.89
CA ASP A 225 -22.67 -20.03 13.06
C ASP A 225 -21.28 -20.44 13.59
N GLU A 226 -20.34 -20.76 12.71
CA GLU A 226 -18.94 -21.00 13.08
C GLU A 226 -18.30 -19.74 13.69
N LEU A 227 -18.56 -18.58 13.10
CA LEU A 227 -18.07 -17.30 13.60
C LEU A 227 -18.63 -16.96 14.99
N SER A 228 -19.89 -17.30 15.27
CA SER A 228 -20.53 -17.10 16.58
C SER A 228 -19.89 -17.89 17.73
N LYS A 229 -19.13 -18.96 17.41
CA LYS A 229 -18.40 -19.78 18.39
C LYS A 229 -17.06 -19.19 18.78
N VAL A 230 -16.57 -18.20 18.04
CA VAL A 230 -15.27 -17.53 18.27
C VAL A 230 -15.41 -16.49 19.38
N ARG A 231 -14.33 -16.26 20.15
CA ARG A 231 -14.34 -15.34 21.31
C ARG A 231 -14.47 -13.86 20.93
N GLY A 232 -14.38 -13.50 19.66
CA GLY A 232 -14.54 -12.12 19.17
C GLY A 232 -13.30 -11.25 19.36
N PHE A 233 -12.09 -11.83 19.41
CA PHE A 233 -10.86 -11.04 19.46
C PHE A 233 -10.45 -10.57 18.05
N SER A 234 -9.77 -9.42 17.97
CA SER A 234 -9.31 -8.86 16.69
C SER A 234 -8.30 -9.75 15.96
N GLU A 235 -7.56 -10.59 16.69
CA GLU A 235 -6.62 -11.56 16.11
C GLU A 235 -7.33 -12.65 15.31
N ASP A 236 -8.57 -12.98 15.67
CA ASP A 236 -9.39 -13.97 14.97
C ASP A 236 -9.90 -13.42 13.61
N CYS A 237 -9.95 -12.10 13.44
CA CYS A 237 -10.33 -11.44 12.19
C CYS A 237 -9.36 -11.74 11.04
N GLU A 238 -8.07 -11.97 11.34
CA GLU A 238 -7.03 -12.28 10.37
C GLU A 238 -7.27 -13.65 9.69
N GLN A 239 -7.89 -14.60 10.41
CA GLN A 239 -8.15 -15.96 9.93
C GLN A 239 -9.58 -16.13 9.42
N SER A 240 -10.53 -15.36 9.96
CA SER A 240 -11.93 -15.46 9.59
C SER A 240 -12.21 -15.00 8.16
N LEU A 241 -12.80 -15.88 7.35
CA LEU A 241 -13.20 -15.58 5.97
C LEU A 241 -14.22 -14.45 5.87
N LEU A 242 -15.23 -14.41 6.75
CA LEU A 242 -16.27 -13.37 6.72
C LEU A 242 -15.72 -11.97 7.05
N HIS A 243 -14.84 -11.86 8.05
CA HIS A 243 -14.13 -10.62 8.36
C HIS A 243 -13.27 -10.14 7.19
N ARG A 244 -12.45 -11.04 6.61
CA ARG A 244 -11.63 -10.73 5.43
C ARG A 244 -12.49 -10.31 4.22
N LEU A 245 -13.59 -11.02 3.97
CA LEU A 245 -14.52 -10.73 2.87
C LEU A 245 -15.20 -9.38 3.05
N THR A 246 -15.77 -9.13 4.23
CA THR A 246 -16.44 -7.87 4.55
C THR A 246 -15.48 -6.69 4.42
N THR A 247 -14.27 -6.84 4.96
CA THR A 247 -13.18 -5.86 4.83
C THR A 247 -12.83 -5.58 3.37
N MET A 248 -12.65 -6.62 2.58
CA MET A 248 -12.31 -6.51 1.16
C MET A 248 -13.41 -5.77 0.39
N LEU A 249 -14.68 -6.15 0.59
CA LEU A 249 -15.83 -5.51 -0.06
C LEU A 249 -15.98 -4.04 0.35
N ILE A 250 -15.76 -3.71 1.63
CA ILE A 250 -15.74 -2.31 2.09
C ILE A 250 -14.62 -1.52 1.39
N LYS A 251 -13.41 -2.06 1.33
CA LYS A 251 -12.27 -1.43 0.65
C LYS A 251 -12.56 -1.15 -0.83
N ILE A 252 -13.17 -2.10 -1.53
CA ILE A 252 -13.57 -1.93 -2.94
C ILE A 252 -14.71 -0.89 -3.04
N SER A 253 -15.70 -0.92 -2.15
CA SER A 253 -16.81 0.04 -2.16
C SER A 253 -16.35 1.49 -1.94
N CYS A 254 -15.27 1.70 -1.20
CA CYS A 254 -14.67 3.03 -1.01
C CYS A 254 -13.92 3.55 -2.24
N GLN A 255 -13.70 2.72 -3.26
CA GLN A 255 -13.13 3.17 -4.53
C GLN A 255 -14.21 3.90 -5.34
N ARG A 256 -13.87 5.03 -5.96
CA ARG A 256 -14.80 5.76 -6.84
C ARG A 256 -14.80 5.14 -8.25
N SER A 257 -15.34 3.92 -8.38
CA SER A 257 -15.42 3.16 -9.63
C SER A 257 -16.77 2.46 -9.76
N GLU A 258 -17.15 2.04 -10.97
CA GLU A 258 -18.39 1.26 -11.18
C GLU A 258 -18.40 -0.06 -10.40
N ILE A 259 -17.22 -0.60 -10.12
CA ILE A 259 -16.96 -1.80 -9.30
C ILE A 259 -17.49 -1.61 -7.86
N SER A 260 -17.49 -0.38 -7.34
CA SER A 260 -18.01 -0.08 -6.00
C SER A 260 -19.47 -0.49 -5.82
N ASN A 261 -20.30 -0.29 -6.85
CA ASN A 261 -21.72 -0.64 -6.79
C ASN A 261 -21.93 -2.16 -6.68
N GLU A 262 -21.11 -2.97 -7.36
CA GLU A 262 -21.19 -4.43 -7.24
C GLU A 262 -20.67 -4.92 -5.88
N ALA A 263 -19.64 -4.28 -5.32
CA ALA A 263 -19.19 -4.57 -3.97
C ALA A 263 -20.27 -4.24 -2.92
N LEU A 264 -20.97 -3.11 -3.07
CA LEU A 264 -22.11 -2.74 -2.22
C LEU A 264 -23.27 -3.74 -2.32
N LYS A 265 -23.56 -4.26 -3.52
CA LYS A 265 -24.56 -5.33 -3.69
C LYS A 265 -24.15 -6.61 -2.98
N CYS A 266 -22.87 -7.00 -3.02
CA CYS A 266 -22.37 -8.14 -2.25
C CYS A 266 -22.51 -7.93 -0.74
N LEU A 267 -22.20 -6.73 -0.23
CA LEU A 267 -22.45 -6.38 1.18
C LEU A 267 -23.94 -6.46 1.54
N GLY A 268 -24.82 -6.05 0.61
CA GLY A 268 -26.26 -6.22 0.77
C GLY A 268 -26.70 -7.69 0.90
N GLU A 269 -26.06 -8.61 0.17
CA GLU A 269 -26.32 -10.05 0.28
C GLU A 269 -25.81 -10.67 1.59
N LEU A 270 -24.73 -10.13 2.16
CA LEU A 270 -24.23 -10.50 3.49
C LEU A 270 -25.18 -10.03 4.60
N GLY A 271 -25.85 -8.89 4.40
CA GLY A 271 -26.82 -8.32 5.33
C GLY A 271 -26.17 -7.70 6.59
N PRO A 272 -27.00 -7.21 7.54
CA PRO A 272 -26.54 -6.66 8.80
C PRO A 272 -26.12 -7.81 9.74
N ALA A 273 -25.00 -8.45 9.43
CA ALA A 273 -24.53 -9.59 10.18
C ALA A 273 -23.71 -9.17 11.41
N ASN A 274 -23.93 -9.88 12.52
CA ASN A 274 -23.11 -9.74 13.71
C ASN A 274 -21.78 -10.46 13.49
N LEU A 275 -20.71 -9.70 13.29
CA LEU A 275 -19.37 -10.23 13.13
C LEU A 275 -18.67 -10.51 14.47
N THR A 276 -19.37 -10.41 15.61
CA THR A 276 -18.87 -10.68 16.98
C THR A 276 -17.66 -9.84 17.41
N THR A 277 -17.21 -8.92 16.57
CA THR A 277 -16.05 -8.06 16.78
C THR A 277 -16.42 -6.60 16.50
N ILE A 278 -15.77 -5.68 17.21
CA ILE A 278 -15.91 -4.23 16.99
C ILE A 278 -14.95 -3.75 15.88
N VAL A 279 -13.96 -4.56 15.54
CA VAL A 279 -12.86 -4.22 14.64
C VAL A 279 -12.74 -5.26 13.54
N LEU A 280 -12.86 -4.82 12.28
CA LEU A 280 -12.81 -5.71 11.10
C LEU A 280 -11.38 -6.11 10.68
N GLU A 281 -10.40 -5.23 10.92
CA GLU A 281 -8.99 -5.50 10.63
C GLU A 281 -8.17 -5.34 11.92
N PRO A 282 -7.39 -6.35 12.32
CA PRO A 282 -6.49 -6.19 13.45
C PRO A 282 -5.52 -5.04 13.19
N GLU A 283 -5.11 -4.36 14.26
CA GLU A 283 -4.00 -3.41 14.16
C GLU A 283 -2.79 -4.14 13.60
N LYS A 284 -2.22 -3.61 12.51
CA LYS A 284 -1.06 -4.21 11.85
C LYS A 284 0.02 -4.46 12.90
N ARG A 285 0.52 -5.70 12.95
CA ARG A 285 1.57 -6.11 13.90
C ARG A 285 2.68 -5.07 13.90
N VAL A 286 3.08 -4.66 15.11
CA VAL A 286 4.31 -3.90 15.32
C VAL A 286 5.42 -4.63 14.59
N LEU A 287 6.03 -3.96 13.61
CA LEU A 287 7.04 -4.54 12.73
C LEU A 287 8.14 -5.16 13.59
N ASN A 288 8.48 -6.41 13.27
CA ASN A 288 9.31 -7.27 14.10
C ASN A 288 10.65 -6.58 14.45
N ILE A 289 10.94 -6.56 15.75
CA ILE A 289 11.84 -5.65 16.48
C ILE A 289 13.33 -6.01 16.31
N LYS A 290 13.65 -6.98 15.43
CA LYS A 290 15.04 -7.44 15.26
C LYS A 290 15.88 -6.55 14.35
N CYS A 291 15.25 -5.71 13.52
CA CYS A 291 15.93 -4.89 12.53
C CYS A 291 16.15 -3.47 13.07
N THR A 292 17.26 -2.83 12.70
CA THR A 292 17.48 -1.40 12.98
C THR A 292 16.45 -0.54 12.21
N PRO A 293 16.12 0.68 12.68
CA PRO A 293 15.20 1.58 11.95
C PRO A 293 15.61 1.83 10.50
N PHE A 294 16.91 1.83 10.22
CA PHE A 294 17.42 2.00 8.88
C PHE A 294 17.23 0.75 8.00
N GLU A 295 17.47 -0.45 8.53
CA GLU A 295 17.14 -1.71 7.83
C GLU A 295 15.65 -1.84 7.57
N LEU A 296 14.82 -1.46 8.56
CA LEU A 296 13.37 -1.45 8.43
C LEU A 296 12.93 -0.54 7.29
N LEU A 297 13.40 0.72 7.27
CA LEU A 297 13.11 1.66 6.20
C LEU A 297 13.61 1.14 4.85
N THR A 298 14.83 0.60 4.80
CA THR A 298 15.43 0.06 3.57
C THR A 298 14.60 -1.10 3.01
N GLY A 299 14.16 -2.02 3.87
CA GLY A 299 13.23 -3.11 3.53
C GLY A 299 11.93 -2.62 2.92
N HIS A 300 11.27 -1.67 3.57
CA HIS A 300 10.04 -1.07 3.04
C HIS A 300 10.26 -0.39 1.70
N VAL A 301 11.35 0.38 1.57
CA VAL A 301 11.69 1.07 0.31
C VAL A 301 11.92 0.07 -0.81
N VAL A 302 12.71 -0.99 -0.59
CA VAL A 302 12.97 -2.01 -1.62
C VAL A 302 11.67 -2.72 -2.03
N SER A 303 10.83 -3.11 -1.07
CA SER A 303 9.52 -3.73 -1.37
C SER A 303 8.61 -2.82 -2.18
N MET A 304 8.49 -1.55 -1.80
CA MET A 304 7.67 -0.57 -2.52
C MET A 304 8.22 -0.28 -3.93
N LEU A 305 9.55 -0.23 -4.09
CA LEU A 305 10.20 -0.08 -5.40
C LEU A 305 9.95 -1.30 -6.28
N ALA A 306 10.10 -2.52 -5.73
CA ALA A 306 9.88 -3.76 -6.45
C ALA A 306 8.43 -3.94 -6.95
N GLN A 307 7.46 -3.34 -6.25
CA GLN A 307 6.06 -3.22 -6.69
C GLN A 307 5.86 -2.09 -7.71
N SER A 308 6.60 -0.98 -7.58
CA SER A 308 6.44 0.19 -8.46
C SER A 308 7.07 0.03 -9.85
N ILE A 309 7.92 -0.98 -10.07
CA ILE A 309 8.48 -1.25 -11.41
C ILE A 309 7.49 -1.90 -12.38
N ILE A 310 6.32 -2.34 -11.92
CA ILE A 310 5.22 -2.85 -12.76
C ILE A 310 4.01 -1.89 -12.80
N ASP A 311 4.20 -0.65 -12.38
CA ASP A 311 3.14 0.36 -12.31
C ASP A 311 2.57 0.69 -13.71
N PRO A 312 1.27 1.01 -13.81
CA PRO A 312 0.66 1.44 -15.07
C PRO A 312 1.27 2.74 -15.63
N ASP A 313 1.81 3.63 -14.80
CA ASP A 313 2.50 4.84 -15.26
C ASP A 313 4.00 4.57 -15.50
N ILE A 314 4.41 4.68 -16.77
CA ILE A 314 5.80 4.51 -17.19
C ILE A 314 6.78 5.47 -16.49
N LYS A 315 6.32 6.66 -16.07
CA LYS A 315 7.17 7.61 -15.34
C LYS A 315 7.52 7.07 -13.95
N VAL A 316 6.55 6.43 -13.29
CA VAL A 316 6.76 5.73 -12.03
C VAL A 316 7.71 4.56 -12.23
N VAL A 317 7.50 3.73 -13.26
CA VAL A 317 8.36 2.58 -13.58
C VAL A 317 9.82 3.00 -13.79
N ARG A 318 10.04 4.10 -14.53
CA ARG A 318 11.38 4.66 -14.77
C ARG A 318 12.02 5.14 -13.47
N ALA A 319 11.34 6.02 -12.73
CA ALA A 319 11.89 6.57 -11.49
C ALA A 319 12.14 5.48 -10.43
N ALA A 320 11.25 4.49 -10.33
CA ALA A 320 11.41 3.35 -9.44
C ALA A 320 12.60 2.46 -9.85
N SER A 321 12.78 2.20 -11.14
CA SER A 321 13.90 1.40 -11.65
C SER A 321 15.25 2.07 -11.38
N GLU A 322 15.35 3.39 -11.59
CA GLU A 322 16.56 4.17 -11.32
C GLU A 322 16.88 4.22 -9.82
N ALA A 323 15.85 4.47 -8.98
CA ALA A 323 15.98 4.43 -7.53
C ALA A 323 16.42 3.04 -7.03
N LEU A 324 15.86 1.96 -7.59
CA LEU A 324 16.19 0.59 -7.20
C LEU A 324 17.65 0.21 -7.53
N HIS A 325 18.16 0.64 -8.69
CA HIS A 325 19.60 0.48 -9.02
C HIS A 325 20.51 1.20 -8.03
N GLU A 326 20.11 2.39 -7.58
CA GLU A 326 20.90 3.16 -6.63
C GLU A 326 20.83 2.55 -5.22
N VAL A 327 19.64 2.22 -4.71
CA VAL A 327 19.44 1.61 -3.38
C VAL A 327 20.18 0.27 -3.26
N LEU A 328 20.05 -0.61 -4.26
CA LEU A 328 20.73 -1.91 -4.29
C LEU A 328 22.23 -1.80 -4.63
N GLY A 329 22.71 -0.60 -4.93
CA GLY A 329 24.13 -0.29 -5.02
C GLY A 329 24.81 -0.16 -3.64
N PHE A 330 24.05 0.10 -2.58
CA PHE A 330 24.57 0.23 -1.21
C PHE A 330 24.54 -1.09 -0.44
N LYS A 331 25.34 -1.18 0.62
CA LYS A 331 25.45 -2.38 1.46
C LYS A 331 24.10 -2.77 2.08
N GLU A 332 23.35 -1.79 2.54
CA GLU A 332 22.10 -1.97 3.28
C GLU A 332 20.99 -2.53 2.40
N GLY A 333 20.87 -2.02 1.16
CA GLY A 333 19.95 -2.57 0.17
C GLY A 333 20.24 -4.03 -0.16
N LYS A 334 21.52 -4.41 -0.25
CA LYS A 334 21.91 -5.81 -0.51
C LYS A 334 21.64 -6.72 0.68
N GLN A 335 21.89 -6.24 1.90
CA GLN A 335 21.66 -7.01 3.13
C GLN A 335 20.18 -7.36 3.28
N VAL A 336 19.30 -6.38 3.05
CA VAL A 336 17.84 -6.53 3.11
C VAL A 336 17.31 -7.51 2.06
N VAL A 337 17.85 -7.50 0.84
CA VAL A 337 17.45 -8.49 -0.19
C VAL A 337 17.94 -9.90 0.13
N GLY A 338 19.06 -10.01 0.86
CA GLY A 338 19.61 -11.28 1.32
C GLY A 338 18.94 -11.83 2.59
N SER A 339 18.14 -11.03 3.30
CA SER A 339 17.45 -11.48 4.50
C SER A 339 16.12 -12.16 4.14
N SER A 340 15.74 -13.16 4.93
CA SER A 340 14.40 -13.78 4.86
C SER A 340 13.40 -13.08 5.78
N GLU A 341 13.72 -11.88 6.25
CA GLU A 341 12.93 -11.14 7.23
C GLU A 341 11.77 -10.42 6.55
N ASP A 342 10.66 -10.31 7.28
CA ASP A 342 9.52 -9.52 6.86
C ASP A 342 9.68 -8.09 7.37
N PHE A 343 9.84 -7.16 6.43
CA PHE A 343 9.87 -5.73 6.68
C PHE A 343 8.51 -5.10 6.39
N GLY A 344 7.41 -5.70 6.85
CA GLY A 344 6.05 -5.14 6.77
C GLY A 344 5.31 -5.31 5.44
N TYR A 345 5.97 -5.89 4.44
CA TYR A 345 5.42 -6.15 3.10
C TYR A 345 5.58 -7.61 2.66
N GLY A 346 5.96 -8.49 3.60
CA GLY A 346 6.40 -9.85 3.31
C GLY A 346 7.87 -9.91 2.90
N PRO A 347 8.40 -11.14 2.70
CA PRO A 347 9.78 -11.34 2.24
C PRO A 347 9.98 -10.78 0.83
N ILE A 348 11.10 -10.12 0.59
CA ILE A 348 11.44 -9.57 -0.71
C ILE A 348 11.77 -10.71 -1.68
N GLU A 349 10.99 -10.85 -2.75
CA GLU A 349 11.25 -11.88 -3.76
C GLU A 349 12.44 -11.48 -4.65
N ALA A 350 13.65 -11.88 -4.23
CA ALA A 350 14.91 -11.52 -4.88
C ALA A 350 14.96 -11.89 -6.38
N SER A 351 14.19 -12.90 -6.81
CA SER A 351 14.10 -13.33 -8.22
C SER A 351 13.57 -12.21 -9.14
N PHE A 352 12.75 -11.30 -8.60
CA PHE A 352 12.16 -10.18 -9.32
C PHE A 352 13.05 -8.94 -9.43
N ILE A 353 14.10 -8.86 -8.63
CA ILE A 353 14.98 -7.67 -8.58
C ILE A 353 16.44 -7.99 -8.90
N ARG A 354 16.73 -9.25 -9.25
CA ARG A 354 18.09 -9.71 -9.53
C ARG A 354 18.86 -8.86 -10.56
N PRO A 355 18.24 -8.36 -11.65
CA PRO A 355 18.96 -7.51 -12.63
C PRO A 355 19.42 -6.16 -12.07
N PHE A 356 18.86 -5.70 -10.96
CA PHE A 356 19.23 -4.46 -10.29
C PHE A 356 20.40 -4.63 -9.31
N LEU A 357 20.75 -5.87 -8.94
CA LEU A 357 21.87 -6.16 -8.04
C LEU A 357 23.20 -5.90 -8.76
N ASN A 358 23.83 -4.77 -8.45
CA ASN A 358 25.17 -4.45 -8.94
C ASN A 358 26.25 -5.00 -8.00
N ARG A 359 27.10 -5.90 -8.48
CA ARG A 359 28.20 -6.47 -7.67
C ARG A 359 29.31 -5.47 -7.33
N ALA A 360 29.46 -4.36 -8.08
CA ALA A 360 30.63 -3.48 -7.98
C ALA A 360 30.56 -2.38 -6.90
N LYS A 361 29.37 -1.87 -6.54
CA LYS A 361 29.21 -0.83 -5.51
C LYS A 361 28.97 -1.51 -4.15
N SER A 362 29.71 -1.19 -3.09
CA SER A 362 29.51 -1.80 -1.74
C SER A 362 29.75 -0.83 -0.59
N GLY A 363 29.71 0.48 -0.85
CA GLY A 363 29.78 1.48 0.21
C GLY A 363 28.56 1.40 1.13
N ALA A 364 28.78 1.65 2.42
CA ALA A 364 27.69 1.90 3.37
C ALA A 364 27.07 3.28 3.10
N SER A 365 25.77 3.41 3.30
CA SER A 365 25.08 4.68 3.11
C SER A 365 25.35 5.61 4.30
N GLN A 366 25.69 6.87 4.01
CA GLN A 366 25.91 7.87 5.05
C GLN A 366 24.58 8.51 5.44
N VAL A 367 23.92 7.95 6.45
CA VAL A 367 22.62 8.43 6.94
C VAL A 367 22.84 9.56 7.95
N ARG A 368 23.02 10.77 7.43
CA ARG A 368 23.16 11.99 8.22
C ARG A 368 22.37 13.13 7.59
N MET A 369 21.84 14.01 8.43
CA MET A 369 21.11 15.19 7.99
C MET A 369 21.98 16.44 8.12
N ALA A 370 21.91 17.30 7.11
CA ALA A 370 22.58 18.58 7.08
C ALA A 370 21.67 19.62 7.77
N GLU A 371 22.09 20.13 8.94
CA GLU A 371 21.26 21.01 9.79
C GLU A 371 20.89 22.33 9.11
N ASP A 372 21.77 22.85 8.27
CA ASP A 372 21.54 24.01 7.40
C ASP A 372 20.33 23.77 6.48
N LYS A 373 20.27 22.60 5.83
CA LYS A 373 19.16 22.24 4.94
C LYS A 373 17.88 21.95 5.71
N VAL A 374 17.97 21.34 6.89
CA VAL A 374 16.79 21.17 7.77
C VAL A 374 16.20 22.53 8.13
N ARG A 375 17.06 23.50 8.44
CA ARG A 375 16.63 24.88 8.74
C ARG A 375 15.96 25.55 7.54
N GLU A 376 16.50 25.36 6.34
CA GLU A 376 16.03 25.98 5.09
C GLU A 376 14.82 25.30 4.44
N LEU A 377 14.61 24.00 4.66
CA LEU A 377 13.59 23.23 3.93
C LEU A 377 12.49 22.69 4.85
N VAL A 378 12.86 22.23 6.04
CA VAL A 378 11.94 21.54 6.96
C VAL A 378 11.39 22.49 8.01
N ASN A 379 12.18 23.46 8.48
CA ASN A 379 11.75 24.41 9.50
C ASN A 379 10.98 25.61 8.93
N HIS A 380 10.31 25.49 7.78
CA HIS A 380 9.40 26.52 7.26
C HIS A 380 7.95 26.19 7.59
N GLU A 381 7.16 27.21 7.91
CA GLU A 381 5.73 27.03 8.23
C GLU A 381 4.95 26.51 7.03
N SER A 382 5.21 27.03 5.83
CA SER A 382 4.58 26.59 4.58
C SER A 382 4.82 25.12 4.25
N THR A 383 5.87 24.49 4.76
CA THR A 383 6.12 23.05 4.59
C THR A 383 5.12 22.21 5.38
N TRP A 384 4.65 22.72 6.53
CA TRP A 384 3.78 21.99 7.46
C TRP A 384 2.34 22.47 7.45
N CYS A 385 2.07 23.75 7.22
CA CYS A 385 0.75 24.37 7.28
C CYS A 385 0.41 25.10 5.97
N ALA A 386 0.63 24.45 4.83
CA ALA A 386 0.33 25.04 3.52
C ALA A 386 -1.17 25.31 3.29
N THR A 387 -1.46 26.29 2.44
CA THR A 387 -2.82 26.61 1.98
C THR A 387 -2.93 26.48 0.47
N GLY A 388 -4.11 26.13 -0.03
CA GLY A 388 -4.38 26.07 -1.48
C GLY A 388 -3.72 24.92 -2.24
N ILE A 389 -3.19 23.91 -1.54
CA ILE A 389 -2.62 22.69 -2.15
C ILE A 389 -3.36 21.44 -1.69
N SER A 390 -3.39 20.42 -2.54
CA SER A 390 -3.98 19.13 -2.19
C SER A 390 -3.14 18.38 -1.16
N GLY A 391 -3.77 17.49 -0.39
CA GLY A 391 -3.05 16.63 0.57
C GLY A 391 -1.95 15.77 -0.08
N ASN A 392 -2.13 15.36 -1.34
CA ASN A 392 -1.11 14.64 -2.12
C ASN A 392 0.11 15.50 -2.42
N GLN A 393 -0.12 16.76 -2.82
CA GLN A 393 0.96 17.70 -3.08
C GLN A 393 1.70 18.05 -1.79
N TRP A 394 0.97 18.27 -0.70
CA TRP A 394 1.54 18.55 0.61
C TRP A 394 2.47 17.44 1.10
N VAL A 395 1.99 16.19 1.17
CA VAL A 395 2.82 15.06 1.64
C VAL A 395 4.04 14.84 0.75
N THR A 396 3.88 15.07 -0.56
CA THR A 396 5.00 14.99 -1.51
C THR A 396 6.03 16.08 -1.20
N SER A 397 5.62 17.34 -1.08
CA SER A 397 6.52 18.45 -0.74
C SER A 397 7.24 18.25 0.59
N LEU A 398 6.53 17.78 1.63
CA LEU A 398 7.11 17.50 2.94
C LEU A 398 8.18 16.40 2.86
N VAL A 399 7.87 15.28 2.21
CA VAL A 399 8.83 14.17 2.04
C VAL A 399 10.03 14.62 1.19
N LEU A 400 9.82 15.39 0.13
CA LEU A 400 10.91 15.94 -0.68
C LEU A 400 11.82 16.87 0.12
N ALA A 401 11.28 17.71 1.00
CA ALA A 401 12.05 18.56 1.90
C ALA A 401 12.90 17.74 2.88
N LEU A 402 12.33 16.69 3.48
CA LEU A 402 13.04 15.77 4.37
C LEU A 402 14.16 15.02 3.63
N LEU A 403 13.88 14.46 2.46
CA LEU A 403 14.87 13.74 1.64
C LEU A 403 16.01 14.64 1.18
N SER A 404 15.71 15.87 0.78
CA SER A 404 16.71 16.84 0.32
C SER A 404 17.68 17.28 1.42
N SER A 405 17.24 17.17 2.68
CA SER A 405 18.01 17.55 3.87
C SER A 405 19.08 16.52 4.27
N PHE A 406 19.10 15.32 3.70
CA PHE A 406 20.19 14.37 3.93
C PHE A 406 21.50 14.79 3.23
N GLU A 407 22.63 14.38 3.79
CA GLU A 407 23.97 14.61 3.26
C GLU A 407 24.24 13.88 1.93
N HIS A 408 25.30 14.31 1.23
CA HIS A 408 25.76 13.64 0.03
C HIS A 408 26.30 12.24 0.39
N GLY A 409 25.78 11.19 -0.24
CA GLY A 409 26.13 9.78 0.07
C GLY A 409 24.99 8.97 0.69
N CYS A 410 23.92 9.63 1.15
CA CYS A 410 22.68 8.95 1.52
C CYS A 410 21.88 8.55 0.28
N TYR A 411 21.53 7.26 0.16
CA TYR A 411 20.75 6.79 -0.99
C TYR A 411 19.31 7.33 -0.98
N LEU A 412 18.80 7.77 0.18
CA LEU A 412 17.44 8.31 0.31
C LEU A 412 17.19 9.50 -0.62
N LYS A 413 18.22 10.29 -0.92
CA LYS A 413 18.13 11.38 -1.91
C LYS A 413 17.80 10.90 -3.32
N LYS A 414 18.10 9.64 -3.65
CA LYS A 414 17.78 9.03 -4.94
C LYS A 414 16.31 8.64 -5.07
N LEU A 415 15.53 8.76 -3.99
CA LEU A 415 14.08 8.55 -4.00
C LEU A 415 13.31 9.81 -4.42
N ILE A 416 13.96 10.97 -4.52
CA ILE A 416 13.34 12.27 -4.85
C ILE A 416 12.52 12.20 -6.14
N ASP A 417 13.09 11.64 -7.21
CA ASP A 417 12.43 11.57 -8.51
C ASP A 417 11.15 10.72 -8.45
N LEU A 418 11.19 9.59 -7.73
CA LEU A 418 10.02 8.74 -7.54
C LEU A 418 8.96 9.41 -6.65
N CYS A 419 9.38 10.05 -5.56
CA CYS A 419 8.49 10.79 -4.67
C CYS A 419 7.72 11.89 -5.42
N SER A 420 8.37 12.53 -6.40
CA SER A 420 7.74 13.59 -7.21
C SER A 420 6.60 13.08 -8.11
N VAL A 421 6.62 11.81 -8.52
CA VAL A 421 5.62 11.22 -9.43
C VAL A 421 4.58 10.38 -8.71
N LYS A 422 4.85 9.87 -7.50
CA LYS A 422 3.95 8.95 -6.78
C LYS A 422 3.71 9.35 -5.32
N ALA A 423 2.68 10.17 -5.08
CA ALA A 423 2.32 10.64 -3.73
C ALA A 423 2.03 9.50 -2.72
N LYS A 424 1.48 8.36 -3.16
CA LYS A 424 1.23 7.21 -2.27
C LYS A 424 2.52 6.62 -1.70
N PHE A 425 3.62 6.69 -2.45
CA PHE A 425 4.94 6.30 -1.97
C PHE A 425 5.40 7.23 -0.85
N CYS A 426 5.17 8.55 -0.98
CA CYS A 426 5.46 9.54 0.06
C CYS A 426 4.66 9.30 1.35
N GLU A 427 3.36 9.01 1.24
CA GLU A 427 2.50 8.70 2.42
C GLU A 427 3.04 7.51 3.23
N ASN A 428 3.48 6.46 2.56
CA ASN A 428 4.01 5.26 3.23
C ASN A 428 5.45 5.48 3.76
N LEU A 429 6.23 6.33 3.10
CA LEU A 429 7.62 6.61 3.47
C LEU A 429 7.73 7.59 4.64
N LEU A 430 6.78 8.52 4.80
CA LEU A 430 6.85 9.58 5.81
C LEU A 430 6.98 9.06 7.27
N PRO A 431 6.16 8.09 7.74
CA PRO A 431 6.30 7.55 9.09
C PRO A 431 7.68 6.93 9.34
N LEU A 432 8.20 6.20 8.35
CA LEU A 432 9.51 5.54 8.41
C LEU A 432 10.64 6.57 8.44
N LEU A 433 10.54 7.65 7.65
CA LEU A 433 11.53 8.73 7.64
C LEU A 433 11.57 9.44 8.99
N ILE A 434 10.43 9.85 9.53
CA ILE A 434 10.41 10.55 10.82
C ILE A 434 10.92 9.62 11.93
N TYR A 435 10.54 8.34 11.89
CA TYR A 435 11.08 7.33 12.79
C TYR A 435 12.61 7.20 12.72
N LEU A 436 13.17 7.11 11.51
CA LEU A 436 14.61 7.09 11.30
C LEU A 436 15.27 8.38 11.83
N ILE A 437 14.70 9.54 11.55
CA ILE A 437 15.25 10.84 11.97
C ILE A 437 15.32 10.95 13.49
N LEU A 438 14.27 10.55 14.21
CA LEU A 438 14.27 10.51 15.67
C LEU A 438 15.29 9.50 16.23
N TYR A 439 15.48 8.39 15.53
CA TYR A 439 16.49 7.40 15.90
C TYR A 439 17.93 7.92 15.75
N LEU A 440 18.22 8.77 14.75
CA LEU A 440 19.56 9.35 14.54
C LEU A 440 20.05 10.27 15.67
N ASP A 441 19.16 10.67 16.58
CA ASP A 441 19.49 11.42 17.80
C ASP A 441 20.12 12.80 17.57
N ASN A 442 19.58 13.58 16.65
CA ASN A 442 19.97 14.97 16.48
C ASN A 442 18.99 15.90 17.22
N ASP A 443 19.42 16.47 18.35
CA ASP A 443 18.63 17.37 19.19
C ASP A 443 17.99 18.53 18.40
N PHE A 444 18.75 19.15 17.49
CA PHE A 444 18.25 20.26 16.67
C PHE A 444 17.11 19.80 15.77
N VAL A 445 17.27 18.67 15.09
CA VAL A 445 16.25 18.13 14.18
C VAL A 445 15.01 17.66 14.96
N THR A 446 15.21 16.97 16.09
CA THR A 446 14.11 16.54 16.98
C THR A 446 13.31 17.75 17.49
N CYS A 447 13.98 18.84 17.87
CA CYS A 447 13.33 20.08 18.28
C CYS A 447 12.52 20.72 17.14
N VAL A 448 13.07 20.74 15.91
CA VAL A 448 12.34 21.24 14.73
C VAL A 448 11.09 20.39 14.46
N LEU A 449 11.20 19.06 14.51
CA LEU A 449 10.06 18.15 14.31
C LEU A 449 8.99 18.34 15.39
N SER A 450 9.38 18.36 16.67
CA SER A 450 8.47 18.62 17.80
C SER A 450 7.72 19.94 17.62
N LYS A 451 8.44 21.02 17.33
CA LYS A 451 7.85 22.35 17.11
C LYS A 451 6.85 22.32 15.96
N ARG A 452 7.23 21.75 14.80
CA ARG A 452 6.42 21.82 13.59
C ARG A 452 5.22 20.89 13.59
N ILE A 453 5.33 19.72 14.22
CA ILE A 453 4.20 18.81 14.44
C ILE A 453 3.19 19.45 15.39
N ASN A 454 3.65 20.02 16.52
CA ASN A 454 2.75 20.73 17.44
C ASN A 454 2.09 21.94 16.78
N GLU A 455 2.83 22.71 15.97
CA GLU A 455 2.27 23.83 15.21
C GLU A 455 1.14 23.37 14.27
N PHE A 456 1.32 22.26 13.56
CA PHE A 456 0.28 21.70 12.70
C PHE A 456 -1.02 21.43 13.46
N PHE A 457 -0.94 20.73 14.60
CA PHE A 457 -2.13 20.39 15.39
C PHE A 457 -2.71 21.62 16.11
N ASN A 458 -1.87 22.61 16.42
CA ASN A 458 -2.31 23.90 16.94
C ASN A 458 -3.13 24.68 15.91
N GLN A 459 -2.66 24.76 14.66
CA GLN A 459 -3.41 25.38 13.57
C GLN A 459 -4.69 24.59 13.27
N HIS A 460 -4.66 23.26 13.31
CA HIS A 460 -5.87 22.43 13.21
C HIS A 460 -6.89 22.76 14.32
N TRP A 461 -6.43 22.91 15.56
CA TRP A 461 -7.27 23.30 16.69
C TRP A 461 -7.91 24.66 16.45
N ILE A 462 -7.11 25.68 16.09
CA ILE A 462 -7.61 27.02 15.81
C ILE A 462 -8.69 26.98 14.72
N CYS A 463 -8.43 26.30 13.60
CA CYS A 463 -9.35 26.22 12.47
C CYS A 463 -10.60 25.34 12.72
N THR A 464 -10.66 24.55 13.80
CA THR A 464 -11.78 23.62 14.06
C THR A 464 -12.50 23.86 15.39
N VAL A 465 -11.89 24.58 16.32
CA VAL A 465 -12.41 24.87 17.66
C VAL A 465 -12.55 26.38 17.84
N SER A 466 -11.44 27.11 17.90
CA SER A 466 -11.44 28.52 18.30
C SER A 466 -12.03 29.46 17.24
N THR A 467 -11.64 29.30 15.98
CA THR A 467 -12.15 30.04 14.83
C THR A 467 -12.44 29.09 13.68
N PRO A 468 -13.63 28.44 13.66
CA PRO A 468 -13.96 27.45 12.64
C PRO A 468 -13.95 28.08 11.24
N THR A 469 -12.95 27.76 10.41
CA THR A 469 -12.88 28.20 9.01
C THR A 469 -13.06 27.02 8.07
N LYS A 470 -13.63 27.29 6.88
CA LYS A 470 -13.71 26.33 5.77
C LYS A 470 -12.61 26.60 4.75
N ASP A 471 -11.45 27.07 5.20
CA ASP A 471 -10.35 27.39 4.30
C ASP A 471 -9.80 26.12 3.65
N ASP A 472 -9.24 26.25 2.44
CA ASP A 472 -8.50 25.19 1.74
C ASP A 472 -7.12 24.95 2.36
N ALA A 473 -7.02 25.06 3.70
CA ALA A 473 -5.80 24.80 4.44
C ALA A 473 -5.61 23.29 4.64
N ILE A 474 -4.37 22.81 4.50
CA ILE A 474 -4.08 21.39 4.66
C ILE A 474 -4.31 20.89 6.10
N VAL A 475 -4.32 21.80 7.08
CA VAL A 475 -4.66 21.50 8.48
C VAL A 475 -6.13 21.12 8.66
N VAL A 476 -7.05 21.50 7.76
CA VAL A 476 -8.45 21.03 7.78
C VAL A 476 -8.72 19.96 6.70
N ASN A 477 -7.70 19.54 5.96
CA ASN A 477 -7.81 18.46 5.00
C ASN A 477 -7.75 17.09 5.71
N LYS A 478 -8.85 16.34 5.71
CA LYS A 478 -8.93 15.02 6.37
C LYS A 478 -7.82 14.05 5.96
N LYS A 479 -7.35 14.09 4.70
CA LYS A 479 -6.30 13.20 4.22
C LYS A 479 -4.93 13.57 4.81
N SER A 480 -4.60 14.86 4.84
CA SER A 480 -3.35 15.37 5.42
C SER A 480 -3.31 15.15 6.94
N VAL A 481 -4.40 15.46 7.64
CA VAL A 481 -4.50 15.24 9.10
C VAL A 481 -4.36 13.75 9.42
N LYS A 482 -5.03 12.88 8.68
CA LYS A 482 -4.89 11.42 8.86
C LYS A 482 -3.46 10.94 8.61
N CYS A 483 -2.79 11.44 7.57
CA CYS A 483 -1.40 11.10 7.27
C CYS A 483 -0.47 11.43 8.45
N LEU A 484 -0.60 12.61 9.05
CA LEU A 484 0.22 13.00 10.20
C LEU A 484 -0.15 12.22 11.48
N LEU A 485 -1.42 11.89 11.69
CA LEU A 485 -1.84 11.00 12.77
C LEU A 485 -1.25 9.59 12.63
N ASP A 486 -1.21 9.06 11.40
CA ASP A 486 -0.62 7.75 11.11
C ASP A 486 0.89 7.76 11.42
N VAL A 487 1.59 8.86 11.17
CA VAL A 487 2.99 9.06 11.59
C VAL A 487 3.14 8.96 13.12
N ILE A 488 2.32 9.68 13.89
CA ILE A 488 2.41 9.67 15.36
C ILE A 488 2.08 8.29 15.91
N ASN A 489 1.00 7.67 15.42
CA ASN A 489 0.60 6.32 15.79
C ASN A 489 1.73 5.33 15.52
N PHE A 490 2.35 5.41 14.34
CA PHE A 490 3.46 4.55 13.95
C PHE A 490 4.64 4.68 14.90
N ILE A 491 5.12 5.91 15.16
CA ILE A 491 6.29 6.16 16.03
C ILE A 491 6.02 5.66 17.45
N ARG A 492 4.84 5.93 17.99
CA ARG A 492 4.42 5.51 19.34
C ARG A 492 4.45 3.99 19.52
N GLN A 493 4.13 3.25 18.46
CA GLN A 493 4.12 1.78 18.48
C GLN A 493 5.54 1.18 18.37
N GLN A 494 6.58 1.98 18.10
CA GLN A 494 7.92 1.45 17.93
C GLN A 494 8.63 1.22 19.29
N PRO A 495 9.18 0.02 19.52
CA PRO A 495 9.77 -0.39 20.80
C PRO A 495 11.14 0.25 21.09
N SER A 496 11.82 0.77 20.07
CA SER A 496 13.18 1.31 20.14
C SER A 496 13.23 2.83 20.40
N LEU A 497 12.06 3.48 20.57
CA LEU A 497 11.96 4.92 20.84
C LEU A 497 11.15 5.32 22.11
N PRO A 498 10.88 4.46 23.13
CA PRO A 498 9.93 4.82 24.19
C PRO A 498 10.28 6.15 24.88
N ASN A 499 11.57 6.44 25.12
CA ASN A 499 11.99 7.70 25.74
C ASN A 499 11.94 8.90 24.78
N LYS A 500 12.15 8.70 23.47
CA LYS A 500 12.24 9.79 22.48
C LYS A 500 10.89 10.22 21.94
N PHE A 501 9.87 9.36 22.00
CA PHE A 501 8.50 9.78 21.69
C PHE A 501 8.03 10.85 22.69
N GLU A 502 8.39 10.71 23.97
CA GLU A 502 8.06 11.70 25.01
C GLU A 502 8.80 13.04 24.78
N GLU A 503 10.00 13.02 24.20
CA GLU A 503 10.76 14.24 23.86
C GLU A 503 10.06 15.12 22.81
N LEU A 504 9.16 14.56 22.01
CA LEU A 504 8.35 15.34 21.07
C LEU A 504 7.38 16.29 21.78
N LYS A 505 7.07 16.07 23.06
CA LYS A 505 6.20 16.92 23.90
C LYS A 505 4.92 17.32 23.15
N LEU A 506 4.22 16.30 22.67
CA LEU A 506 3.04 16.46 21.84
C LEU A 506 1.82 16.86 22.69
N ASP A 507 1.03 17.82 22.21
CA ASP A 507 -0.24 18.17 22.84
C ASP A 507 -1.31 17.12 22.51
N TYR A 508 -1.48 16.17 23.43
CA TYR A 508 -2.37 15.03 23.24
C TYR A 508 -3.84 15.42 23.06
N LEU A 509 -4.32 16.54 23.62
CA LEU A 509 -5.71 16.96 23.45
C LEU A 509 -5.97 17.45 22.02
N LYS A 510 -5.04 18.22 21.46
CA LYS A 510 -5.14 18.68 20.07
C LYS A 510 -5.07 17.50 19.08
N ILE A 511 -4.22 16.52 19.37
CA ILE A 511 -4.14 15.28 18.59
C ILE A 511 -5.44 14.47 18.72
N ALA A 512 -6.03 14.36 19.91
CA ALA A 512 -7.30 13.69 20.13
C ALA A 512 -8.43 14.34 19.31
N LYS A 513 -8.48 15.68 19.27
CA LYS A 513 -9.41 16.44 18.42
C LYS A 513 -9.20 16.15 16.93
N ALA A 514 -7.95 16.13 16.47
CA ALA A 514 -7.61 15.79 15.09
C ALA A 514 -8.01 14.35 14.71
N ALA A 515 -7.78 13.40 15.62
CA ALA A 515 -8.22 12.01 15.44
C ALA A 515 -9.74 11.90 15.35
N ALA A 516 -10.47 12.61 16.20
CA ALA A 516 -11.93 12.67 16.15
C ALA A 516 -12.43 13.28 14.82
N PHE A 517 -11.77 14.33 14.31
CA PHE A 517 -12.08 14.94 13.01
C PHE A 517 -11.94 13.96 11.83
N CYS A 518 -10.94 13.06 11.91
CA CYS A 518 -10.71 11.99 10.95
C CYS A 518 -11.57 10.73 11.18
N SER A 519 -12.51 10.75 12.13
CA SER A 519 -13.32 9.58 12.52
C SER A 519 -12.47 8.39 13.01
N ALA A 520 -11.28 8.67 13.54
CA ALA A 520 -10.38 7.68 14.16
C ALA A 520 -10.69 7.60 15.67
N HIS A 521 -11.85 7.05 16.02
CA HIS A 521 -12.41 7.14 17.38
C HIS A 521 -11.55 6.47 18.46
N PHE A 522 -10.95 5.30 18.18
CA PHE A 522 -10.03 4.65 19.10
C PHE A 522 -8.76 5.46 19.34
N SER A 523 -8.18 6.04 18.28
CA SER A 523 -7.03 6.94 18.43
C SER A 523 -7.42 8.20 19.22
N ALA A 524 -8.60 8.78 18.96
CA ALA A 524 -9.08 9.94 19.69
C ALA A 524 -9.22 9.66 21.19
N LEU A 525 -9.83 8.53 21.55
CA LEU A 525 -9.97 8.10 22.94
C LEU A 525 -8.61 7.87 23.61
N LEU A 526 -7.71 7.17 22.92
CA LEU A 526 -6.36 6.90 23.41
C LEU A 526 -5.61 8.21 23.71
N TYR A 527 -5.61 9.18 22.78
CA TYR A 527 -4.92 10.45 22.99
C TYR A 527 -5.60 11.28 24.08
N ALA A 528 -6.92 11.23 24.20
CA ALA A 528 -7.63 11.84 25.32
C ALA A 528 -7.20 11.22 26.66
N GLU A 529 -7.01 9.90 26.72
CA GLU A 529 -6.51 9.19 27.90
C GLU A 529 -5.07 9.61 28.26
N LEU A 530 -4.18 9.71 27.26
CA LEU A 530 -2.81 10.18 27.44
C LEU A 530 -2.77 11.62 27.98
N TRP A 531 -3.62 12.50 27.46
CA TRP A 531 -3.78 13.86 27.97
C TRP A 531 -4.23 13.88 29.43
N CYS A 532 -5.25 13.08 29.79
CA CYS A 532 -5.69 12.97 31.17
C CYS A 532 -4.53 12.54 32.08
N ARG A 533 -3.81 11.47 31.70
CA ARG A 533 -2.64 10.96 32.45
C ARG A 533 -1.57 12.03 32.66
N GLU A 534 -1.23 12.80 31.63
CA GLU A 534 -0.27 13.89 31.72
C GLU A 534 -0.70 14.96 32.74
N LYS A 535 -1.98 15.38 32.68
CA LYS A 535 -2.55 16.32 33.66
C LYS A 535 -2.56 15.74 35.07
N MET A 536 -2.79 14.42 35.23
CA MET A 536 -2.76 13.78 36.55
C MET A 536 -1.38 13.90 37.19
N VAL A 537 -0.33 13.55 36.44
CA VAL A 537 1.06 13.62 36.92
C VAL A 537 1.46 15.05 37.28
N HIS A 538 1.04 16.04 36.47
CA HIS A 538 1.27 17.45 36.76
C HIS A 538 0.56 17.90 38.06
N MET A 539 -0.68 17.47 38.30
CA MET A 539 -1.39 17.77 39.55
C MET A 539 -0.76 17.09 40.76
N GLU A 540 -0.31 15.84 40.63
CA GLU A 540 0.36 15.11 41.72
C GLU A 540 1.72 15.71 42.09
N THR A 541 2.47 16.19 41.11
CA THR A 541 3.73 16.92 41.34
C THR A 541 3.47 18.25 42.03
N GLN A 542 2.40 18.97 41.68
CA GLN A 542 1.97 20.18 42.39
C GLN A 542 1.47 19.90 43.82
N ARG A 543 0.79 18.77 44.06
CA ARG A 543 0.36 18.32 45.41
C ARG A 543 1.54 18.05 46.35
N LYS A 544 2.67 17.56 45.82
CA LYS A 544 3.89 17.29 46.60
C LYS A 544 4.67 18.55 46.96
N ALA A 545 4.37 19.71 46.36
CA ALA A 545 4.98 20.99 46.73
C ALA A 545 4.43 21.50 48.08
N PRO A 546 5.29 22.00 48.99
CA PRO A 546 4.92 22.26 50.39
C PRO A 546 3.85 23.35 50.61
N LYS A 547 3.46 24.11 49.57
CA LYS A 547 2.49 25.21 49.65
C LYS A 547 1.02 24.79 49.44
N ASN A 548 0.75 23.59 48.91
CA ASN A 548 -0.60 23.23 48.40
C ASN A 548 -1.26 22.02 49.08
N ARG A 549 -0.77 21.58 50.26
CA ARG A 549 -1.31 20.39 50.94
C ARG A 549 -2.76 20.52 51.43
N ALA A 550 -3.28 21.73 51.62
CA ALA A 550 -4.59 21.97 52.22
C ALA A 550 -5.77 22.07 51.22
N ALA A 551 -5.52 21.97 49.91
CA ALA A 551 -6.54 22.23 48.87
C ALA A 551 -7.17 20.97 48.24
N PHE A 552 -6.88 19.77 48.76
CA PHE A 552 -7.24 18.50 48.10
C PHE A 552 -8.02 17.54 48.99
N GLU A 553 -8.92 18.06 49.82
CA GLU A 553 -9.97 17.29 50.48
C GLU A 553 -11.28 17.60 49.76
N ASN A 554 -11.72 16.73 48.84
CA ASN A 554 -13.12 16.68 48.36
C ASN A 554 -13.41 15.40 47.56
N GLU A 555 -14.66 14.92 47.67
CA GLU A 555 -15.27 13.72 47.09
C GLU A 555 -15.51 13.78 45.56
N HIS A 556 -14.68 14.49 44.81
CA HIS A 556 -14.81 14.59 43.34
C HIS A 556 -14.05 13.46 42.64
N THR A 557 -14.56 13.00 41.50
CA THR A 557 -13.79 12.09 40.66
C THR A 557 -12.54 12.83 40.16
N PHE A 558 -11.44 12.10 39.92
CA PHE A 558 -10.19 12.71 39.45
C PHE A 558 -10.40 13.49 38.13
N LEU A 559 -11.33 13.03 37.30
CA LEU A 559 -11.66 13.68 36.04
C LEU A 559 -12.34 15.05 36.25
N ASP A 560 -13.24 15.16 37.22
CA ASP A 560 -13.87 16.45 37.57
C ASP A 560 -12.81 17.47 38.01
N GLN A 561 -11.81 17.02 38.79
CA GLN A 561 -10.68 17.86 39.18
C GLN A 561 -9.83 18.29 37.98
N ILE A 562 -9.67 17.45 36.95
CA ILE A 562 -9.01 17.86 35.69
C ILE A 562 -9.85 18.91 34.98
N LEU A 563 -11.15 18.67 34.81
CA LEU A 563 -12.05 19.55 34.05
C LEU A 563 -12.26 20.92 34.70
N GLU A 564 -12.14 21.04 36.02
CA GLU A 564 -12.19 22.30 36.75
C GLU A 564 -10.93 23.17 36.59
N ASN A 565 -9.78 22.54 36.29
CA ASN A 565 -8.47 23.21 36.23
C ASN A 565 -7.99 23.54 34.80
N VAL A 566 -8.81 23.28 33.78
CA VAL A 566 -8.50 23.51 32.37
C VAL A 566 -9.34 24.66 31.79
N SER A 567 -8.95 25.18 30.64
CA SER A 567 -9.73 26.22 29.97
C SER A 567 -11.11 25.70 29.53
N GLU A 568 -12.07 26.60 29.37
CA GLU A 568 -13.42 26.25 28.95
C GLU A 568 -13.44 25.58 27.56
N GLU A 569 -12.59 26.04 26.63
CA GLU A 569 -12.44 25.45 25.29
C GLU A 569 -11.93 24.00 25.34
N GLU A 570 -10.90 23.73 26.16
CA GLU A 570 -10.34 22.40 26.36
C GLU A 570 -11.38 21.45 26.97
N ARG A 571 -12.12 21.94 27.98
CA ARG A 571 -13.17 21.18 28.67
C ARG A 571 -14.30 20.78 27.72
N ILE A 572 -14.84 21.73 26.97
CA ILE A 572 -15.94 21.49 26.01
C ILE A 572 -15.48 20.51 24.92
N THR A 573 -14.28 20.70 24.38
CA THR A 573 -13.77 19.85 23.32
C THR A 573 -13.53 18.42 23.81
N PHE A 574 -12.97 18.25 25.00
CA PHE A 574 -12.80 16.94 25.62
C PHE A 574 -14.16 16.23 25.81
N GLN A 575 -15.16 16.93 26.36
CA GLN A 575 -16.51 16.38 26.53
C GLN A 575 -17.14 15.98 25.18
N GLN A 576 -16.97 16.77 24.13
CA GLN A 576 -17.44 16.44 22.78
C GLN A 576 -16.74 15.18 22.23
N ILE A 577 -15.42 15.05 22.42
CA ILE A 577 -14.68 13.85 22.01
C ILE A 577 -15.26 12.62 22.72
N MET A 578 -15.44 12.70 24.05
CA MET A 578 -15.95 11.59 24.85
C MET A 578 -17.41 11.23 24.51
N GLN A 579 -18.28 12.21 24.26
CA GLN A 579 -19.65 11.97 23.81
C GLN A 579 -19.70 11.23 22.46
N ASN A 580 -18.87 11.66 21.50
CA ASN A 580 -18.80 11.04 20.18
C ASN A 580 -18.27 9.60 20.24
N VAL A 581 -17.31 9.32 21.13
CA VAL A 581 -16.81 7.96 21.35
C VAL A 581 -17.86 7.10 22.04
N SER A 582 -18.56 7.64 23.04
CA SER A 582 -19.58 6.91 23.82
C SER A 582 -20.73 6.42 22.93
N LEU A 583 -21.23 7.26 22.02
CA LEU A 583 -22.28 6.89 21.06
C LEU A 583 -21.91 5.66 20.20
N ILE A 584 -20.62 5.49 19.89
CA ILE A 584 -20.12 4.39 19.06
C ILE A 584 -20.02 3.09 19.87
N THR A 585 -19.54 3.17 21.12
CA THR A 585 -19.53 2.02 22.04
C THR A 585 -20.93 1.54 22.38
N PHE A 586 -21.91 2.44 22.56
CA PHE A 586 -23.31 2.06 22.82
C PHE A 586 -23.98 1.45 21.58
N ALA A 587 -23.64 1.90 20.37
CA ALA A 587 -24.11 1.27 19.13
C ALA A 587 -23.48 -0.12 18.87
N GLY A 588 -22.30 -0.41 19.45
CA GLY A 588 -21.53 -1.65 19.27
C GLY A 588 -21.83 -2.80 20.23
N GLY A 589 -22.71 -2.61 21.23
CA GLY A 589 -23.33 -3.72 21.98
C GLY A 589 -22.44 -4.56 22.92
N LEU A 590 -21.27 -4.07 23.38
CA LEU A 590 -20.44 -4.77 24.37
C LEU A 590 -20.05 -3.86 25.57
N PRO A 591 -20.00 -4.40 26.80
CA PRO A 591 -19.54 -3.66 27.97
C PRO A 591 -18.02 -3.48 27.94
N CYS A 592 -17.56 -2.23 28.03
CA CYS A 592 -16.16 -1.84 28.24
C CYS A 592 -15.62 -2.48 29.53
N ARG A 593 -15.02 -3.68 29.48
CA ARG A 593 -14.56 -4.35 30.71
C ARG A 593 -13.06 -4.49 30.92
N GLU A 594 -12.17 -4.44 29.92
CA GLU A 594 -10.78 -4.85 30.22
C GLU A 594 -9.63 -3.99 29.70
N ASN A 595 -9.83 -2.99 28.83
CA ASN A 595 -8.69 -2.19 28.31
C ASN A 595 -8.68 -0.70 28.68
N PHE A 596 -9.72 -0.16 29.31
CA PHE A 596 -9.81 1.28 29.58
C PHE A 596 -10.23 1.55 31.03
N LYS A 597 -9.26 1.54 31.95
CA LYS A 597 -9.48 1.81 33.39
C LYS A 597 -10.07 3.20 33.70
N ILE A 598 -10.07 4.12 32.73
CA ILE A 598 -10.65 5.46 32.91
C ILE A 598 -12.16 5.48 32.58
N ILE A 599 -12.64 4.64 31.65
CA ILE A 599 -14.06 4.61 31.28
C ILE A 599 -14.92 3.94 32.37
N GLU A 600 -14.39 2.98 33.13
CA GLU A 600 -15.12 2.39 34.28
C GLU A 600 -15.26 3.32 35.49
N LYS A 601 -14.57 4.47 35.49
CA LYS A 601 -14.63 5.50 36.55
C LYS A 601 -15.30 6.81 36.09
N LEU A 602 -15.76 6.86 34.84
CA LEU A 602 -16.73 7.82 34.32
C LEU A 602 -18.13 7.26 34.55
#